data_AF-A0A7X8XQD6-F1
#
_entry.id   AF-A0A7X8XQD6-F1
#
_cell.length_a   1.000
_cell.length_b   1.000
_cell.length_c   1.000
_cell.angle_alpha   90.00
_cell.angle_beta   90.00
_cell.angle_gamma   90.00
#
_symmetry.space_group_name_H-M   'P 1'
#
loop_
_entity.id
_entity.type
_entity.pdbx_description
1 polymer ?
#
loop_
_entity_poly.entity_id
_entity_poly.type
_entity_poly.pdbx_seq_one_letter_code
_entity_poly.pdbx_strand_id
1 'polypeptide(L)' 'CNGPAKLTKALGITTKFNGIDLTNNKNIWIEPRKEKTLNIITGKRIGIDYAGPDADLPWRFAIKDNKFISKKI' A
#
# COMPACT_ATOMS: atom_id res chain seq x y z
N CYS A 1 -0.55 1.53 11.40
CA CYS A 1 -1.23 0.88 10.27
C CYS A 1 -0.28 -0.01 9.45
N ASN A 2 0.29 -1.08 10.02
CA ASN A 2 1.31 -1.93 9.36
C ASN A 2 0.71 -3.10 8.57
N GLY A 3 -0.24 -2.82 7.68
CA GLY A 3 -0.86 -3.85 6.83
C GLY A 3 -2.15 -3.35 6.19
N PRO A 4 -2.55 -3.95 5.04
CA PRO A 4 -3.68 -3.46 4.25
C PRO A 4 -5.00 -3.46 5.05
N ALA A 5 -5.33 -4.58 5.69
CA ALA A 5 -6.54 -4.69 6.51
C ALA A 5 -6.50 -3.84 7.80
N LYS A 6 -5.31 -3.60 8.37
CA LYS A 6 -5.15 -2.74 9.54
C LYS A 6 -5.34 -1.26 9.17
N LEU A 7 -4.84 -0.85 8.02
CA LEU A 7 -5.00 0.50 7.49
C LEU A 7 -6.48 0.82 7.24
N THR A 8 -7.19 -0.05 6.50
CA THR A 8 -8.59 0.21 6.17
C THR A 8 -9.46 0.28 7.42
N LYS A 9 -9.26 -0.63 8.39
CA LYS A 9 -9.95 -0.57 9.69
C LYS A 9 -9.66 0.73 10.45
N ALA A 10 -8.40 1.15 10.53
CA ALA A 10 -8.03 2.36 11.27
C ALA A 10 -8.62 3.64 10.64
N LEU A 11 -8.81 3.65 9.32
CA LEU A 11 -9.37 4.80 8.59
C LEU A 11 -10.88 4.70 8.34
N GLY A 12 -11.55 3.65 8.82
CA GLY A 12 -12.98 3.44 8.55
C GLY A 12 -13.31 3.16 7.09
N ILE A 13 -12.34 2.73 6.29
CA ILE A 13 -12.55 2.37 4.88
C ILE A 13 -13.24 1.02 4.83
N THR A 14 -14.45 1.02 4.27
CA THR A 14 -15.30 -0.17 4.08
C THR A 14 -15.59 -0.37 2.59
N THR A 15 -16.31 -1.45 2.24
CA THR A 15 -16.75 -1.72 0.87
C THR A 15 -17.66 -0.64 0.29
N LYS A 16 -18.23 0.25 1.12
CA LYS A 16 -18.96 1.45 0.67
C LYS A 16 -18.12 2.41 -0.18
N PHE A 17 -16.78 2.31 -0.07
CA PHE A 17 -15.86 3.11 -0.87
C PHE A 17 -15.47 2.46 -2.21
N ASN A 18 -15.99 1.28 -2.53
CA ASN A 18 -15.70 0.63 -3.81
C ASN A 18 -16.30 1.44 -4.98
N GLY A 19 -15.53 1.60 -6.06
CA GLY A 19 -15.95 2.35 -7.26
C GLY A 19 -15.95 3.87 -7.11
N ILE A 20 -15.52 4.40 -5.97
CA ILE A 20 -15.39 5.84 -5.75
C ILE A 20 -14.17 6.39 -6.51
N ASP A 21 -14.35 7.56 -7.13
CA ASP A 21 -13.28 8.34 -7.73
C ASP A 21 -12.41 9.02 -6.66
N LEU A 22 -11.12 8.68 -6.59
CA LEU A 22 -10.17 9.29 -5.63
C LEU A 22 -9.70 10.69 -6.03
N THR A 23 -9.99 11.14 -7.25
CA THR A 23 -9.58 12.45 -7.77
C THR A 23 -10.62 13.54 -7.51
N ASN A 24 -11.87 13.14 -7.28
CA ASN A 24 -13.00 14.04 -7.05
C ASN A 24 -13.93 13.51 -5.94
N ASN A 25 -13.39 13.37 -4.73
CA ASN A 25 -14.16 12.92 -3.57
C ASN A 25 -13.81 13.70 -2.29
N LYS A 26 -14.82 13.92 -1.44
CA LYS A 26 -14.70 14.67 -0.18
C LYS A 26 -14.45 13.81 1.06
N ASN A 27 -14.76 12.51 0.98
CA ASN A 27 -14.69 11.58 2.11
C ASN A 27 -13.35 10.81 2.14
N ILE A 28 -12.70 10.63 0.99
CA ILE A 28 -11.39 10.00 0.86
C ILE A 28 -10.62 10.67 -0.29
N TRP A 29 -9.36 11.02 -0.05
CA TRP A 29 -8.52 11.67 -1.04
C TRP A 29 -7.04 11.35 -0.80
N ILE A 30 -6.18 11.73 -1.75
CA ILE A 30 -4.73 11.63 -1.66
C ILE A 30 -4.14 13.04 -1.71
N GLU A 31 -3.21 13.35 -0.82
CA GLU A 31 -2.53 14.64 -0.78
C GLU A 31 -1.07 14.54 -1.19
N PRO A 32 -0.51 15.60 -1.81
CA PRO A 32 0.92 15.67 -2.08
C PRO A 32 1.74 15.58 -0.78
N ARG A 33 2.77 14.72 -0.79
CA ARG A 33 3.78 14.71 0.27
C ARG A 33 4.72 15.90 0.10
N LYS A 34 5.17 16.49 1.22
CA LYS A 34 6.14 17.61 1.21
C LYS A 34 7.55 17.20 0.75
N GLU A 35 7.97 15.98 1.06
CA GLU A 35 9.30 15.44 0.70
C GLU A 35 9.31 14.92 -0.74
N LYS A 36 10.33 15.29 -1.51
CA LYS A 36 10.44 14.96 -2.94
C LYS A 36 11.11 13.63 -3.22
N THR A 37 11.96 13.13 -2.32
CA THR A 37 12.80 11.96 -2.59
C THR A 37 12.65 10.93 -1.48
N LEU A 38 12.40 9.68 -1.87
CA LEU A 38 12.29 8.55 -0.97
C LEU A 38 13.26 7.46 -1.45
N ASN A 39 13.96 6.85 -0.50
CA ASN A 39 14.74 5.66 -0.79
C ASN A 39 13.78 4.48 -0.90
N ILE A 40 13.43 4.11 -2.13
CA ILE A 40 12.50 3.01 -2.41
C ILE A 40 13.28 1.71 -2.59
N ILE A 41 12.82 0.67 -1.92
CA ILE A 41 13.26 -0.72 -2.11
C ILE A 41 12.13 -1.56 -2.69
N THR A 42 12.49 -2.64 -3.39
CA THR A 42 11.54 -3.53 -4.05
C THR A 42 11.73 -4.98 -3.63
N GLY A 43 10.66 -5.77 -3.71
CA GLY A 43 10.72 -7.22 -3.50
C GLY A 43 9.41 -7.91 -3.82
N LYS A 44 9.31 -9.18 -3.42
CA LYS A 44 8.15 -10.04 -3.72
C LYS A 44 6.90 -9.55 -2.99
N ARG A 45 5.74 -9.72 -3.63
CA ARG A 45 4.42 -9.45 -3.02
C ARG A 45 4.13 -10.50 -1.93
N ILE A 46 3.25 -10.18 -0.99
CA ILE A 46 2.92 -11.07 0.13
C ILE A 46 1.63 -11.83 -0.17
N GLY A 47 1.63 -13.15 0.03
CA GLY A 47 0.40 -13.96 0.03
C GLY A 47 -0.15 -14.23 -1.37
N ILE A 48 0.72 -14.30 -2.37
CA ILE A 48 0.35 -14.53 -3.77
C ILE A 48 1.06 -15.74 -4.38
N ASP A 49 1.40 -16.74 -3.56
CA ASP A 49 2.13 -17.93 -4.02
C ASP A 49 1.36 -18.69 -5.11
N TYR A 50 0.03 -18.50 -5.18
CA TYR A 50 -0.84 -18.99 -6.24
C TYR A 50 -0.56 -18.39 -7.63
N ALA A 51 0.21 -17.30 -7.70
CA ALA A 51 0.55 -16.61 -8.96
C ALA A 51 1.73 -17.26 -9.71
N GLY A 52 2.27 -18.38 -9.22
CA GLY A 52 3.36 -19.09 -9.90
C GLY A 52 4.59 -18.20 -10.11
N PRO A 53 5.20 -18.16 -11.31
CA PRO A 53 6.37 -17.33 -11.58
C PRO A 53 6.18 -15.84 -11.25
N ASP A 54 4.96 -15.32 -11.36
CA ASP A 54 4.67 -13.91 -11.07
C ASP A 54 4.73 -13.58 -9.57
N ALA A 55 4.74 -14.60 -8.69
CA ALA A 55 4.97 -14.42 -7.26
C ALA A 55 6.40 -13.91 -6.96
N ASP A 56 7.35 -14.21 -7.85
CA ASP A 56 8.76 -13.85 -7.69
C ASP A 56 9.11 -12.45 -8.19
N LEU A 57 8.19 -11.80 -8.90
CA LEU A 57 8.40 -10.46 -9.45
C LEU A 57 8.51 -9.39 -8.34
N PRO A 58 9.42 -8.41 -8.48
CA PRO A 58 9.69 -7.39 -7.45
C PRO A 58 8.64 -6.27 -7.44
N TRP A 59 7.36 -6.63 -7.36
CA TRP A 59 6.21 -5.72 -7.48
C TRP A 59 5.64 -5.27 -6.14
N ARG A 60 6.45 -5.30 -5.09
CA ARG A 60 6.16 -4.68 -3.80
C ARG A 60 7.18 -3.59 -3.54
N PHE A 61 6.71 -2.38 -3.30
CA PHE A 61 7.55 -1.20 -3.08
C PHE A 61 7.41 -0.73 -1.63
N ALA A 62 8.53 -0.33 -1.01
CA ALA A 62 8.49 0.29 0.32
C ALA A 62 9.60 1.32 0.49
N ILE A 63 9.44 2.21 1.47
CA ILE A 63 10.49 3.13 1.92
C ILE A 63 11.49 2.33 2.76
N LYS A 64 12.77 2.43 2.42
CA LYS A 64 13.88 1.79 3.14
C LYS A 64 13.85 2.19 4.62
N ASP A 65 14.11 1.22 5.51
CA ASP A 65 14.19 1.41 6.97
C ASP A 65 12.92 1.96 7.64
N ASN A 66 11.77 1.91 6.95
CA ASN A 66 10.51 2.41 7.51
C ASN A 66 9.87 1.39 8.46
N LYS A 67 9.81 1.74 9.75
CA LYS A 67 9.20 0.92 10.83
C LYS A 67 7.70 0.60 10.65
N PHE A 68 7.01 1.27 9.74
CA PHE A 68 5.57 1.11 9.53
C PHE A 68 5.21 0.06 8.46
N ILE A 69 6.20 -0.58 7.81
CA ILE A 69 5.95 -1.66 6.85
C ILE A 69 5.42 -2.92 7.55
N SER A 70 4.52 -3.64 6.87
CA SER A 70 3.86 -4.84 7.41
C SER A 70 4.79 -6.03 7.56
N LYS A 71 5.67 -6.23 6.58
CA LYS A 71 6.79 -7.17 6.59
C LYS A 71 8.00 -6.49 6.00
N LYS A 72 9.21 -6.90 6.38
CA LYS A 72 10.42 -6.46 5.68
C LYS A 72 10.35 -6.89 4.21
N ILE A 73 10.99 -6.09 3.36
CA ILE A 73 11.27 -6.41 1.96
C ILE A 73 12.64 -7.07 1.93
#